data_AF-A0A9N9S2L9-F1
#
_entry.id   AF-A0A9N9S2L9-F1
#
_cell.length_a   1.000
_cell.length_b   1.000
_cell.length_c   1.000
_cell.angle_alpha   90.00
_cell.angle_beta   90.00
_cell.angle_gamma   90.00
#
_symmetry.space_group_name_H-M   'P 1'
#
loop_
_entity.id
_entity.type
_entity.pdbx_description
1 polymer ?
#
loop_
_entity_poly.entity_id
_entity_poly.type
_entity_poly.pdbx_seq_one_letter_code
_entity_poly.pdbx_strand_id
1 'polypeptide(L)'
;MIQYSPAKMSLLDLDLLDGPLQPYRFSSSFDWRKMKLVVDTAEAWDVKFRVWNFMEGHPLFKRYHETLPIDEQRRLSSKQVFTLYNEKLYGMQEYFEKPELSTKYSTAIGSFEPSISVKYGIGFGMFPSVFRSNGTERVEDLIIDNTEMKNFGCFALTEIGHGSNTQSMKTTATNEPSSKYFVLNAQKLEAVKCWQELKLNIKFTTLFIF
;
A
#
# COMPACT_ATOMS: atom_id res chain seq x y z
N MET A 1 35.59 3.84 4.00
CA MET A 1 34.62 2.77 3.70
C MET A 1 34.08 2.27 5.02
N ILE A 2 32.93 2.79 5.46
CA ILE A 2 32.25 2.28 6.64
C ILE A 2 31.45 1.06 6.18
N GLN A 3 31.88 -0.13 6.59
CA GLN A 3 31.11 -1.36 6.36
C GLN A 3 29.85 -1.28 7.21
N TYR A 4 28.72 -1.00 6.56
CA TYR A 4 27.40 -1.09 7.15
C TYR A 4 27.03 -2.58 7.26
N SER A 5 27.06 -3.11 8.48
CA SER A 5 26.49 -4.42 8.82
C SER A 5 25.02 -4.19 9.18
N PRO A 6 24.07 -5.00 8.68
CA PRO A 6 22.65 -4.83 8.98
C PRO A 6 22.37 -5.33 10.41
N ALA A 7 22.75 -4.54 11.41
CA ALA A 7 22.27 -4.73 12.76
C ALA A 7 20.83 -4.21 12.83
N LYS A 8 19.91 -5.02 13.38
CA LYS A 8 18.51 -4.65 13.64
C LYS A 8 18.48 -3.33 14.41
N MET A 9 18.08 -2.23 13.76
CA MET A 9 17.91 -0.94 14.44
C MET A 9 16.78 -1.08 15.46
N SER A 10 17.13 -1.17 16.74
CA SER A 10 16.16 -1.09 17.84
C SER A 10 16.02 0.36 18.32
N LEU A 11 14.95 0.67 19.06
CA LEU A 11 14.77 1.99 19.72
C LEU A 11 15.97 2.42 20.57
N LEU A 12 16.79 1.45 21.00
CA LEU A 12 17.97 1.66 21.83
C LEU A 12 19.23 1.98 21.01
N ASP A 13 19.31 1.55 19.75
CA ASP A 13 20.54 1.60 18.93
C ASP A 13 20.66 2.85 18.06
N LEU A 14 19.68 3.77 18.12
CA LEU A 14 19.78 5.09 17.51
C LEU A 14 20.67 5.98 18.38
N ASP A 15 21.97 5.68 18.39
CA ASP A 15 22.97 6.56 18.95
C ASP A 15 23.04 7.83 18.11
N LEU A 16 22.94 8.97 18.79
CA LEU A 16 22.98 10.26 18.14
C LEU A 16 24.37 10.45 17.53
N LEU A 17 24.45 10.40 16.20
CA LEU A 17 25.69 10.64 15.46
C LEU A 17 26.35 11.94 15.93
N ASP A 18 27.64 11.91 16.25
CA ASP A 18 28.38 13.12 16.55
C ASP A 18 28.31 14.13 15.38
N GLY A 19 28.24 15.42 15.68
CA GLY A 19 28.15 16.45 14.64
C GLY A 19 27.65 17.82 15.11
N PRO A 20 27.48 18.79 14.19
CA PRO A 20 27.13 20.18 14.52
C PRO A 20 25.76 20.33 15.19
N LEU A 21 24.91 19.30 15.11
CA LEU A 21 23.60 19.27 15.75
C LEU A 21 23.62 18.71 17.18
N GLN A 22 24.77 18.23 17.65
CA GLN A 22 24.92 17.60 18.96
C GLN A 22 24.53 18.54 20.13
N PRO A 23 24.90 19.84 20.15
CA PRO A 23 24.48 20.73 21.23
C PRO A 23 22.96 20.82 21.39
N TYR A 24 22.23 20.85 20.27
CA TYR A 24 20.76 20.92 20.26
C TYR A 24 20.09 19.61 20.70
N ARG A 25 20.74 18.46 20.49
CA ARG A 25 20.21 17.17 20.94
C ARG A 25 20.38 17.00 22.45
N PHE A 26 21.48 17.49 23.01
CA PHE A 26 21.73 17.47 24.45
C PHE A 26 20.95 18.51 25.23
N SER A 27 20.44 19.56 24.58
CA SER A 27 19.57 20.55 25.23
C SER A 27 18.14 20.04 25.50
N SER A 28 17.79 18.82 25.10
CA SER A 28 16.47 18.24 25.39
C SER A 28 16.26 18.04 26.88
N SER A 29 15.18 18.58 27.43
CA SER A 29 14.78 18.41 28.83
C SER A 29 14.07 17.08 29.12
N PHE A 30 13.86 16.26 28.09
CA PHE A 30 13.18 14.97 28.21
C PHE A 30 13.84 13.89 27.34
N ASP A 31 13.59 12.63 27.69
CA ASP A 31 14.04 11.48 26.91
C ASP A 31 13.13 11.27 25.69
N TRP A 32 13.68 11.53 24.50
CA TRP A 32 12.95 11.38 23.24
C TRP A 32 12.52 9.94 22.97
N ARG A 33 13.22 8.93 23.54
CA ARG A 33 12.85 7.52 23.40
C ARG A 33 11.54 7.24 24.13
N LYS A 34 11.35 7.83 25.31
CA LYS A 34 10.07 7.78 26.04
C LYS A 34 8.98 8.56 25.31
N MET A 35 9.30 9.71 24.72
CA MET A 35 8.35 10.48 23.91
C MET A 35 7.82 9.68 22.72
N LYS A 36 8.67 8.87 22.05
CA LYS A 36 8.22 7.98 20.97
C LYS A 36 7.13 7.01 21.42
N LEU A 37 7.24 6.47 22.63
CA LEU A 37 6.24 5.55 23.20
C LEU A 37 4.92 6.24 23.61
N VAL A 38 4.93 7.57 23.74
CA VAL A 38 3.71 8.37 23.93
C VAL A 38 2.99 8.59 22.59
N VAL A 39 3.75 8.76 21.50
CA VAL A 39 3.19 8.99 20.16
C VAL A 39 2.63 7.70 19.55
N ASP A 40 3.32 6.58 19.77
CA ASP A 40 2.99 5.28 19.19
C ASP A 40 3.36 4.15 20.16
N THR A 41 2.64 3.02 20.09
CA THR A 41 2.92 1.85 20.92
C THR A 41 4.24 1.18 20.55
N ALA A 42 4.78 0.35 21.45
CA ALA A 42 6.00 -0.40 21.18
C ALA A 42 5.84 -1.31 19.95
N GLU A 43 4.67 -1.92 19.76
CA GLU A 43 4.35 -2.75 18.60
C GLU A 43 4.27 -1.95 17.30
N ALA A 44 3.71 -0.73 17.36
CA ALA A 44 3.71 0.17 16.21
C ALA A 44 5.12 0.54 15.77
N TRP A 45 6.03 0.77 16.73
CA TRP A 45 7.44 0.99 16.45
C TRP A 45 8.12 -0.26 15.89
N ASP A 46 7.84 -1.45 16.43
CA ASP A 46 8.40 -2.71 15.91
C ASP A 46 8.05 -2.90 14.43
N VAL A 47 6.77 -2.72 14.04
CA VAL A 47 6.34 -2.80 12.64
C VAL A 47 7.07 -1.76 11.78
N LYS A 48 7.17 -0.51 12.24
CA LYS A 48 7.86 0.57 11.50
C LYS A 48 9.35 0.25 11.29
N PHE A 49 10.05 -0.17 12.34
CA PHE A 49 11.47 -0.52 12.25
C PHE A 49 11.71 -1.73 11.36
N ARG A 50 10.85 -2.75 11.43
CA ARG A 50 10.89 -3.92 10.55
C ARG A 50 10.86 -3.50 9.07
N VAL A 51 9.95 -2.59 8.72
CA VAL A 51 9.81 -2.02 7.37
C VAL A 51 11.00 -1.16 6.97
N TRP A 52 11.43 -0.23 7.83
CA TRP A 52 12.54 0.65 7.51
C TRP A 52 13.87 -0.09 7.37
N ASN A 53 14.17 -1.03 8.27
CA ASN A 53 15.38 -1.84 8.20
C ASN A 53 15.42 -2.68 6.92
N PHE A 54 14.27 -3.26 6.52
CA PHE A 54 14.16 -3.98 5.26
C PHE A 54 14.46 -3.06 4.07
N MET A 55 13.82 -1.89 4.00
CA MET A 55 14.04 -0.95 2.89
C MET A 55 15.48 -0.44 2.87
N GLU A 56 16.05 -0.07 4.02
CA GLU A 56 17.43 0.43 4.11
C GLU A 56 18.45 -0.60 3.58
N GLY A 57 18.26 -1.88 3.89
CA GLY A 57 19.13 -2.95 3.43
C GLY A 57 18.91 -3.40 1.98
N HIS A 58 17.82 -2.98 1.32
CA HIS A 58 17.39 -3.57 0.06
C HIS A 58 17.65 -2.67 -1.15
N PRO A 59 18.32 -3.17 -2.23
CA PRO A 59 18.80 -2.34 -3.34
C PRO A 59 17.70 -1.60 -4.12
N LEU A 60 16.46 -2.11 -4.10
CA LEU A 60 15.32 -1.44 -4.75
C LEU A 60 14.85 -0.16 -4.02
N PHE A 61 15.28 0.08 -2.79
CA PHE A 61 14.86 1.24 -1.99
C PHE A 61 16.00 2.26 -1.81
N LYS A 62 16.98 2.24 -2.71
CA LYS A 62 17.97 3.32 -2.80
C LYS A 62 17.28 4.62 -3.20
N ARG A 63 17.62 5.71 -2.51
CA ARG A 63 17.16 7.04 -2.90
C ARG A 63 17.98 7.57 -4.07
N TYR A 64 17.28 8.18 -5.01
CA TYR A 64 17.88 8.89 -6.13
C TYR A 64 18.00 10.37 -5.77
N HIS A 65 19.09 11.02 -6.20
CA HIS A 65 19.28 12.45 -6.01
C HIS A 65 18.42 13.29 -6.97
N GLU A 66 17.95 12.67 -8.05
CA GLU A 66 17.14 13.31 -9.09
C GLU A 66 15.84 12.55 -9.29
N THR A 67 14.82 13.25 -9.79
CA THR A 67 13.54 12.65 -10.14
C THR A 67 13.69 11.81 -11.40
N LEU A 68 13.41 10.52 -11.30
CA LEU A 68 13.43 9.60 -12.43
C LEU A 68 12.31 9.93 -13.44
N PRO A 69 12.44 9.55 -14.72
CA PRO A 69 11.33 9.59 -15.67
C PRO A 69 10.10 8.83 -15.15
N ILE A 70 8.90 9.30 -15.51
CA ILE A 70 7.64 8.76 -14.96
C ILE A 70 7.46 7.25 -15.15
N ASP A 71 7.87 6.72 -16.30
CA ASP A 71 7.76 5.28 -16.58
C ASP A 71 8.71 4.45 -15.74
N GLU A 72 9.89 5.00 -15.41
CA GLU A 72 10.85 4.37 -14.53
C GLU A 72 10.36 4.40 -13.07
N GLN A 73 9.75 5.49 -12.62
CA GLN A 73 9.10 5.56 -11.30
C GLN A 73 8.01 4.48 -11.17
N ARG A 74 7.15 4.32 -12.19
CA ARG A 74 6.10 3.29 -12.22
C ARG A 74 6.65 1.87 -12.21
N ARG A 75 7.72 1.64 -12.99
CA ARG A 75 8.39 0.34 -13.07
C ARG A 75 9.04 -0.01 -11.73
N LEU A 76 9.70 0.95 -11.09
CA LEU A 76 10.35 0.78 -9.81
C LEU A 76 9.33 0.55 -8.68
N SER A 77 8.27 1.38 -8.61
CA SER A 77 7.23 1.25 -7.59
C SER A 77 6.53 -0.10 -7.66
N SER A 78 6.28 -0.62 -8.87
CA SER A 78 5.73 -1.97 -9.05
C SER A 78 6.66 -3.03 -8.47
N LYS A 79 7.97 -2.98 -8.78
CA LYS A 79 8.94 -3.92 -8.20
C LYS A 79 9.01 -3.84 -6.68
N GLN A 80 9.02 -2.63 -6.13
CA GLN A 80 9.06 -2.40 -4.69
C GLN A 80 7.83 -2.96 -3.97
N VAL A 81 6.63 -2.75 -4.54
CA VAL A 81 5.37 -3.26 -3.97
C VAL A 81 5.33 -4.79 -3.93
N PHE A 82 5.69 -5.47 -5.02
CA PHE A 82 5.76 -6.95 -5.03
C PHE A 82 6.83 -7.47 -4.06
N THR A 83 7.96 -6.77 -3.96
CA THR A 83 9.03 -7.12 -3.02
C THR A 83 8.56 -7.02 -1.56
N LEU A 84 7.91 -5.91 -1.18
CA LEU A 84 7.35 -5.74 0.17
C LEU A 84 6.29 -6.78 0.50
N TYR A 85 5.41 -7.09 -0.47
CA TYR A 85 4.37 -8.09 -0.27
C TYR A 85 4.95 -9.49 -0.04
N ASN A 86 5.94 -9.88 -0.85
CA ASN A 86 6.58 -11.19 -0.73
C ASN A 86 7.33 -11.37 0.60
N GLU A 87 7.90 -10.29 1.16
CA GLU A 87 8.61 -10.34 2.44
C GLU A 87 7.69 -10.57 3.64
N LYS A 88 6.38 -10.30 3.50
CA LYS A 88 5.36 -10.51 4.56
C LYS A 88 5.71 -9.83 5.88
N LEU A 89 6.28 -8.62 5.79
CA LEU A 89 6.68 -7.79 6.93
C LEU A 89 5.51 -7.42 7.85
N TYR A 90 4.27 -7.45 7.35
CA TYR A 90 3.03 -7.39 8.11
C TYR A 90 2.01 -8.27 7.39
N GLY A 91 1.81 -9.47 7.91
CA GLY A 91 1.03 -10.52 7.27
C GLY A 91 -0.46 -10.51 7.65
N MET A 92 -1.26 -11.31 6.95
CA MET A 92 -2.71 -11.42 7.20
C MET A 92 -3.04 -11.87 8.63
N GLN A 93 -2.24 -12.76 9.23
CA GLN A 93 -2.46 -13.20 10.61
C GLN A 93 -2.30 -12.03 11.59
N GLU A 94 -1.19 -11.30 11.50
CA GLU A 94 -0.94 -10.11 12.34
C GLU A 94 -2.00 -9.03 12.10
N TYR A 95 -2.52 -8.91 10.87
CA TYR A 95 -3.64 -8.03 10.56
C TYR A 95 -4.95 -8.43 11.25
N PHE A 96 -5.28 -9.72 11.29
CA PHE A 96 -6.50 -10.18 11.98
C PHE A 96 -6.39 -10.02 13.50
N GLU A 97 -5.19 -10.18 14.06
CA GLU A 97 -4.94 -10.01 15.50
C GLU A 97 -4.87 -8.53 15.91
N LYS A 98 -4.24 -7.69 15.09
CA LYS A 98 -3.92 -6.27 15.37
C LYS A 98 -4.14 -5.38 14.14
N PRO A 99 -5.40 -5.17 13.71
CA PRO A 99 -5.72 -4.40 12.50
C PRO A 99 -5.29 -2.92 12.58
N GLU A 100 -5.19 -2.34 13.78
CA GLU A 100 -4.75 -0.96 14.01
C GLU A 100 -3.31 -0.71 13.55
N LEU A 101 -2.47 -1.76 13.54
CA LEU A 101 -1.08 -1.69 13.07
C LEU A 101 -0.96 -1.52 11.55
N SER A 102 -2.02 -1.81 10.79
CA SER A 102 -2.03 -1.64 9.33
C SER A 102 -1.71 -0.21 8.90
N THR A 103 -2.20 0.77 9.67
CA THR A 103 -1.91 2.20 9.44
C THR A 103 -0.43 2.51 9.71
N LYS A 104 0.19 1.84 10.68
CA LYS A 104 1.61 2.01 11.03
C LYS A 104 2.51 1.38 9.96
N TYR A 105 2.13 0.22 9.46
CA TYR A 105 2.77 -0.42 8.31
C TYR A 105 2.70 0.47 7.05
N SER A 106 1.50 0.95 6.70
CA SER A 106 1.27 1.80 5.54
C SER A 106 2.04 3.13 5.61
N THR A 107 2.05 3.77 6.79
CA THR A 107 2.81 5.02 7.02
C THR A 107 4.33 4.79 7.00
N ALA A 108 4.81 3.65 7.49
CA ALA A 108 6.23 3.29 7.38
C ALA A 108 6.68 3.22 5.92
N ILE A 109 5.92 2.52 5.07
CA ILE A 109 6.18 2.46 3.62
C ILE A 109 6.10 3.86 2.99
N GLY A 110 5.02 4.60 3.29
CA GLY A 110 4.77 5.92 2.71
C GLY A 110 5.80 6.97 3.07
N SER A 111 6.48 6.83 4.21
CA SER A 111 7.57 7.72 4.62
C SER A 111 8.81 7.65 3.70
N PHE A 112 8.95 6.54 2.96
CA PHE A 112 9.97 6.39 1.94
C PHE A 112 9.49 6.95 0.59
N GLU A 113 8.37 6.43 0.09
CA GLU A 113 7.76 6.84 -1.19
C GLU A 113 6.23 6.62 -1.12
N PRO A 114 5.40 7.68 -1.12
CA PRO A 114 3.95 7.58 -1.01
C PRO A 114 3.30 6.71 -2.09
N SER A 115 3.84 6.71 -3.31
CA SER A 115 3.29 5.96 -4.45
C SER A 115 3.28 4.45 -4.19
N ILE A 116 4.29 3.93 -3.47
CA ILE A 116 4.39 2.52 -3.08
C ILE A 116 3.27 2.16 -2.10
N SER A 117 3.05 3.01 -1.09
CA SER A 117 2.03 2.78 -0.06
C SER A 117 0.63 2.72 -0.67
N VAL A 118 0.30 3.64 -1.56
CA VAL A 118 -1.00 3.66 -2.28
C VAL A 118 -1.15 2.40 -3.15
N LYS A 119 -0.13 2.05 -3.94
CA LYS A 119 -0.19 0.89 -4.84
C LYS A 119 -0.31 -0.43 -4.04
N TYR A 120 0.39 -0.56 -2.92
CA TYR A 120 0.25 -1.70 -2.00
C TYR A 120 -1.17 -1.78 -1.43
N GLY A 121 -1.67 -0.66 -0.89
CA GLY A 121 -2.98 -0.59 -0.25
C GLY A 121 -4.12 -0.94 -1.22
N ILE A 122 -4.07 -0.46 -2.47
CA ILE A 122 -5.09 -0.79 -3.47
C ILE A 122 -4.99 -2.26 -3.89
N GLY A 123 -3.80 -2.72 -4.26
CA GLY A 123 -3.61 -4.02 -4.91
C GLY A 123 -3.74 -5.23 -3.97
N PHE A 124 -3.29 -5.10 -2.72
CA PHE A 124 -3.24 -6.18 -1.74
C PHE A 124 -4.13 -5.95 -0.52
N GLY A 125 -4.63 -4.73 -0.32
CA GLY A 125 -5.62 -4.43 0.70
C GLY A 125 -7.03 -4.38 0.11
N MET A 126 -7.30 -3.33 -0.66
CA MET A 126 -8.65 -3.00 -1.13
C MET A 126 -9.19 -4.05 -2.11
N PHE A 127 -8.43 -4.43 -3.13
CA PHE A 127 -8.86 -5.42 -4.14
C PHE A 127 -9.33 -6.75 -3.52
N PRO A 128 -8.52 -7.49 -2.73
CA PRO A 128 -8.99 -8.73 -2.11
C PRO A 128 -10.07 -8.49 -1.05
N SER A 129 -10.07 -7.35 -0.35
CA SER A 129 -11.09 -7.05 0.67
C SER A 129 -12.50 -6.94 0.10
N VAL A 130 -12.67 -6.46 -1.14
CA VAL A 130 -14.00 -6.37 -1.76
C VAL A 130 -14.56 -7.76 -2.03
N PHE A 131 -13.74 -8.69 -2.53
CA PHE A 131 -14.18 -10.07 -2.72
C PHE A 131 -14.49 -10.75 -1.39
N ARG A 132 -13.67 -10.56 -0.35
CA ARG A 132 -13.94 -11.13 0.98
C ARG A 132 -15.24 -10.61 1.60
N SER A 133 -15.61 -9.35 1.34
CA SER A 133 -16.78 -8.70 1.96
C SER A 133 -18.07 -8.82 1.15
N ASN A 134 -17.99 -8.82 -0.18
CA ASN A 134 -19.17 -8.79 -1.07
C ASN A 134 -19.27 -10.04 -1.96
N GLY A 135 -18.24 -10.88 -1.99
CA GLY A 135 -18.18 -12.07 -2.80
C GLY A 135 -18.96 -13.25 -2.22
N THR A 136 -19.03 -14.31 -3.02
CA THR A 136 -19.46 -15.64 -2.60
C THR A 136 -18.26 -16.58 -2.69
N GLU A 137 -18.41 -17.85 -2.31
CA GLU A 137 -17.36 -18.88 -2.47
C GLU A 137 -16.78 -18.95 -3.90
N ARG A 138 -17.54 -18.48 -4.91
CA ARG A 138 -17.10 -18.42 -6.32
C ARG A 138 -15.91 -17.50 -6.59
N VAL A 139 -15.60 -16.55 -5.70
CA VAL A 139 -14.46 -15.64 -5.87
C VAL A 139 -13.28 -15.98 -4.96
N GLU A 140 -13.34 -17.10 -4.23
CA GLU A 140 -12.26 -17.51 -3.33
C GLU A 140 -10.96 -17.77 -4.10
N ASP A 141 -11.04 -18.42 -5.27
CA ASP A 141 -9.88 -18.64 -6.13
C ASP A 141 -9.19 -17.32 -6.54
N LEU A 142 -9.96 -16.25 -6.76
CA LEU A 142 -9.40 -14.92 -7.07
C LEU A 142 -8.66 -14.32 -5.87
N ILE A 143 -9.12 -14.58 -4.65
CA ILE A 143 -8.48 -14.13 -3.42
C ILE A 143 -7.18 -14.92 -3.18
N ILE A 144 -7.20 -16.24 -3.40
CA ILE A 144 -6.02 -17.09 -3.32
C ILE A 144 -4.98 -16.66 -4.35
N ASP A 145 -5.38 -16.49 -5.61
CA ASP A 145 -4.49 -16.02 -6.68
C ASP A 145 -3.91 -14.63 -6.41
N ASN A 146 -4.65 -13.73 -5.74
CA ASN A 146 -4.11 -12.44 -5.31
C ASN A 146 -3.04 -12.62 -4.24
N THR A 147 -3.28 -13.51 -3.29
CA THR A 147 -2.37 -13.83 -2.20
C THR A 147 -1.07 -14.47 -2.70
N GLU A 148 -1.15 -15.20 -3.82
CA GLU A 148 -0.01 -15.80 -4.50
C GLU A 148 0.61 -14.88 -5.58
N MET A 149 0.17 -13.62 -5.67
CA MET A 149 0.62 -12.63 -6.66
C MET A 149 0.40 -13.06 -8.13
N LYS A 150 -0.48 -14.03 -8.38
CA LYS A 150 -0.87 -14.49 -9.73
C LYS A 150 -1.82 -13.52 -10.41
N ASN A 151 -2.63 -12.85 -9.61
CA ASN A 151 -3.51 -11.79 -10.07
C ASN A 151 -3.28 -10.50 -9.27
N PHE A 152 -3.45 -9.38 -9.97
CA PHE A 152 -3.37 -8.04 -9.39
C PHE A 152 -4.50 -7.23 -9.99
N GLY A 153 -5.12 -6.42 -9.15
CA GLY A 153 -6.30 -5.68 -9.57
C GLY A 153 -6.40 -4.27 -9.02
N CYS A 154 -7.41 -3.58 -9.52
CA CYS A 154 -7.73 -2.23 -9.07
C CYS A 154 -9.19 -2.11 -8.66
N PHE A 155 -9.48 -0.99 -8.00
CA PHE A 155 -10.80 -0.62 -7.50
C PHE A 155 -11.39 0.48 -8.39
N ALA A 156 -12.30 0.11 -9.30
CA ALA A 156 -12.92 1.02 -10.26
C ALA A 156 -14.30 1.50 -9.81
N LEU A 157 -14.26 2.48 -8.91
CA LEU A 157 -15.43 3.19 -8.42
C LEU A 157 -15.63 4.52 -9.16
N THR A 158 -14.72 5.47 -8.96
CA THR A 158 -14.83 6.85 -9.44
C THR A 158 -14.98 6.95 -10.95
N GLU A 159 -15.92 7.80 -11.37
CA GLU A 159 -16.18 8.19 -12.75
C GLU A 159 -15.81 9.66 -12.97
N ILE A 160 -15.56 10.07 -14.22
CA ILE A 160 -15.25 11.48 -14.55
C ILE A 160 -16.29 12.45 -13.97
N GLY A 161 -17.58 12.10 -14.03
CA GLY A 161 -18.67 12.93 -13.51
C GLY A 161 -19.02 12.70 -12.03
N HIS A 162 -18.57 11.60 -11.41
CA HIS A 162 -19.05 11.18 -10.10
C HIS A 162 -17.95 10.54 -9.24
N GLY A 163 -17.66 11.17 -8.10
CA GLY A 163 -16.79 10.62 -7.05
C GLY A 163 -17.50 10.58 -5.70
N SER A 164 -17.84 11.75 -5.15
CA SER A 164 -18.47 11.86 -3.82
C SER A 164 -19.90 11.31 -3.79
N ASN A 165 -20.69 11.52 -4.85
CA ASN A 165 -22.06 11.01 -4.96
C ASN A 165 -22.09 9.71 -5.77
N THR A 166 -21.79 8.60 -5.08
CA THR A 166 -21.71 7.27 -5.71
C THR A 166 -23.05 6.76 -6.24
N GLN A 167 -24.17 7.19 -5.63
CA GLN A 167 -25.52 6.80 -6.07
C GLN A 167 -25.89 7.38 -7.44
N SER A 168 -25.17 8.39 -7.91
CA SER A 168 -25.44 9.03 -9.21
C SER A 168 -24.53 8.55 -10.34
N MET A 169 -23.72 7.50 -10.10
CA MET A 169 -22.89 6.87 -11.11
C MET A 169 -23.69 6.47 -12.35
N LYS A 170 -23.03 6.54 -13.50
CA LYS A 170 -23.65 6.38 -14.83
C LYS A 170 -23.23 5.08 -15.49
N THR A 171 -22.24 4.36 -14.98
CA THR A 171 -21.95 2.99 -15.41
C THR A 171 -23.13 2.09 -15.04
N THR A 172 -23.63 1.33 -16.00
CA THR A 172 -24.77 0.42 -15.78
C THR A 172 -24.36 -1.05 -15.97
N ALA A 173 -24.99 -1.95 -15.21
CA ALA A 173 -25.03 -3.39 -15.49
C ALA A 173 -26.47 -3.81 -15.77
N THR A 174 -26.74 -4.24 -17.00
CA THR A 174 -28.05 -4.75 -17.37
C THR A 174 -27.97 -6.27 -17.47
N ASN A 175 -28.83 -6.99 -16.76
CA ASN A 175 -28.94 -8.44 -16.88
C ASN A 175 -29.50 -8.78 -18.27
N GLU A 176 -28.81 -9.66 -19.01
CA GLU A 176 -29.32 -10.22 -20.26
C GLU A 176 -29.98 -11.58 -19.95
N PRO A 177 -31.33 -11.65 -19.91
CA PRO A 177 -32.03 -12.83 -19.41
C PRO A 177 -31.78 -14.07 -20.27
N SER A 178 -31.48 -13.88 -21.55
CA SER A 178 -31.22 -14.97 -22.49
C SER A 178 -29.85 -15.64 -22.30
N SER A 179 -28.88 -14.96 -21.68
CA SER A 179 -27.48 -15.40 -21.70
C SER A 179 -26.79 -15.55 -20.33
N LYS A 180 -27.47 -15.32 -19.20
CA LYS A 180 -26.88 -15.37 -17.84
C LYS A 180 -25.64 -14.48 -17.65
N TYR A 181 -25.51 -13.42 -18.45
CA TYR A 181 -24.42 -12.43 -18.34
C TYR A 181 -24.99 -11.05 -18.02
N PHE A 182 -24.14 -10.17 -17.51
CA PHE A 182 -24.43 -8.75 -17.37
C PHE A 182 -23.72 -7.97 -18.47
N VAL A 183 -24.44 -7.07 -19.12
CA VAL A 183 -23.87 -6.10 -20.06
C VAL A 183 -23.44 -4.87 -19.28
N LEU A 184 -22.13 -4.64 -19.23
CA LEU A 184 -21.51 -3.48 -18.60
C LEU A 184 -21.38 -2.35 -19.61
N ASN A 185 -21.88 -1.16 -19.27
CA ASN A 185 -21.99 -0.08 -20.25
C ASN A 185 -21.67 1.29 -19.65
N ALA A 186 -20.86 2.07 -20.38
CA ALA A 186 -20.45 3.44 -20.03
C ALA A 186 -20.52 4.33 -21.29
N GLN A 187 -21.74 4.73 -21.68
CA GLN A 187 -22.00 5.41 -22.94
C GLN A 187 -21.63 6.90 -22.95
N LYS A 188 -21.50 7.52 -21.77
CA LYS A 188 -21.16 8.95 -21.63
C LYS A 188 -19.74 9.09 -21.14
N LEU A 189 -19.06 10.16 -21.57
CA LEU A 189 -17.73 10.50 -21.07
C LEU A 189 -17.72 10.61 -19.53
N GLU A 190 -18.78 11.17 -18.96
CA GLU A 190 -18.98 11.28 -17.50
C GLU A 190 -18.96 9.93 -16.77
N ALA A 191 -19.31 8.83 -17.45
CA ALA A 191 -19.35 7.48 -16.91
C ALA A 191 -17.99 6.76 -16.97
N VAL A 192 -17.00 7.33 -17.67
CA VAL A 192 -15.69 6.71 -17.82
C VAL A 192 -15.02 6.64 -16.45
N LYS A 193 -14.58 5.44 -16.06
CA LYS A 193 -13.84 5.22 -14.82
C LYS A 193 -12.50 5.94 -14.86
N CYS A 194 -12.14 6.64 -13.78
CA CYS A 194 -10.92 7.43 -13.69
C CYS A 194 -10.25 7.37 -12.30
N TRP A 195 -9.00 7.83 -12.24
CA TRP A 195 -8.16 7.85 -11.01
C TRP A 195 -7.78 6.49 -10.44
N GLN A 196 -8.10 5.40 -11.13
CA GLN A 196 -7.52 4.11 -10.82
C GLN A 196 -6.13 4.01 -11.42
N GLU A 197 -5.19 3.45 -10.67
CA GLU A 197 -3.96 2.90 -11.21
C GLU A 197 -4.33 1.75 -12.16
N LEU A 198 -4.47 2.04 -13.46
CA LEU A 198 -4.95 1.11 -14.49
C LEU A 198 -3.85 0.59 -15.42
N LYS A 199 -2.57 0.80 -15.10
CA LYS A 199 -1.47 0.45 -16.03
C LYS A 199 -0.41 -0.49 -15.47
N LEU A 200 -0.08 -1.43 -16.36
CA LEU A 200 0.85 -2.57 -16.34
C LEU A 200 0.42 -3.73 -15.43
N ASN A 201 -0.06 -4.81 -16.09
CA ASN A 201 -0.36 -6.15 -15.56
C ASN A 201 -1.61 -6.33 -14.68
N ILE A 202 -2.53 -5.36 -14.63
CA ILE A 202 -3.85 -5.58 -14.03
C ILE A 202 -4.67 -6.48 -14.95
N LYS A 203 -4.98 -7.68 -14.46
CA LYS A 203 -5.83 -8.66 -15.18
C LYS A 203 -7.29 -8.60 -14.74
N PHE A 204 -7.55 -8.07 -13.55
CA PHE A 204 -8.87 -8.04 -12.94
C PHE A 204 -9.15 -6.69 -12.31
N THR A 205 -10.39 -6.24 -12.42
CA THR A 205 -10.83 -4.98 -11.83
C THR A 205 -12.14 -5.22 -11.11
N THR A 206 -12.23 -4.71 -9.89
CA THR A 206 -13.51 -4.62 -9.18
C THR A 206 -14.24 -3.39 -9.68
N LEU A 207 -15.27 -3.59 -10.50
CA LEU A 207 -16.10 -2.51 -11.05
C LEU A 207 -17.33 -2.27 -10.18
N PHE A 208 -17.56 -1.02 -9.79
CA PHE A 208 -18.74 -0.63 -9.03
C PHE A 208 -19.82 -0.03 -9.92
N ILE A 209 -21.04 -0.47 -9.64
CA ILE A 209 -22.25 -0.21 -10.40
C ILE A 209 -23.36 0.01 -9.37
N PHE A 210 -24.15 1.06 -9.56
CA PHE A 210 -25.25 1.45 -8.68
C PHE A 210 -26.56 1.52 -9.46
#